data_AF-A0A174G4L7-F1
#
_entry.id   AF-A0A174G4L7-F1
#
_cell.length_a   1.000
_cell.length_b   1.000
_cell.length_c   1.000
_cell.angle_alpha   90.00
_cell.angle_beta   90.00
_cell.angle_gamma   90.00
#
_symmetry.space_group_name_H-M   'P 1'
#
loop_
_entity.id
_entity.type
_entity.pdbx_description
1 polymer ?
#
loop_
_entity_poly.entity_id
_entity_poly.type
_entity_poly.pdbx_seq_one_letter_code
_entity_poly.pdbx_strand_id
1 'polypeptide(L)'
;MYEGTVLNLEFEDTTWMDNINKVIVNDKECKKSTINSFSSDTNIWEVGSATGAYGSYKALKLAVPDGKLWTVKVSADGYKDLTVKITKETVNYTDTYKAEVVSNSGETTNKTYTADVTPAVNGKITLSAAKDIKEGDTVTVTATPDENYEVVAVTVKGVSGKSVDVQNAEGIYTFKMPAENVTVSATFKEKAIAGNKKIEVSQVSINKDLWGSDWEFTFKNAEDYVSAITDVKVNGTSWEEKSYSVSSGGQYYKNTSSNKLVCAAREYSANPTIPVLKSGDIAGVAVRKRK
;
A
#
# COMPACT_ATOMS: atom_id res chain seq x y z
N MET A 1 -55.99 20.67 -19.51
CA MET A 1 -54.88 21.13 -18.66
C MET A 1 -53.60 20.68 -19.35
N TYR A 2 -52.55 21.50 -19.38
CA TYR A 2 -51.25 21.05 -19.88
C TYR A 2 -50.75 19.93 -18.95
N GLU A 3 -50.36 18.78 -19.48
CA GLU A 3 -50.01 17.58 -18.69
C GLU A 3 -48.50 17.26 -18.74
N GLY A 4 -47.66 18.26 -18.95
CA GLY A 4 -46.23 18.05 -19.11
C GLY A 4 -45.37 19.21 -18.61
N THR A 5 -44.22 18.84 -18.07
CA THR A 5 -43.16 19.75 -17.61
C THR A 5 -41.97 19.65 -18.57
N VAL A 6 -41.40 20.80 -18.95
CA VAL A 6 -40.13 20.84 -19.70
C VAL A 6 -38.98 21.07 -18.73
N LEU A 7 -38.01 20.16 -18.72
CA LEU A 7 -36.79 20.23 -17.92
C LEU A 7 -35.60 20.48 -18.83
N ASN A 8 -34.77 21.47 -18.50
CA ASN A 8 -33.53 21.77 -19.21
C ASN A 8 -32.35 21.46 -18.29
N LEU A 9 -31.55 20.47 -18.65
CA LEU A 9 -30.37 20.05 -17.90
C LEU A 9 -29.12 20.52 -18.63
N GLU A 10 -28.32 21.35 -17.97
CA GLU A 10 -27.03 21.81 -18.46
C GLU A 10 -25.92 20.87 -17.99
N PHE A 11 -24.97 20.61 -18.87
CA PHE A 11 -23.78 19.81 -18.59
C PHE A 11 -22.55 20.49 -19.19
N GLU A 12 -21.44 20.49 -18.45
CA GLU A 12 -20.18 21.07 -18.92
C GLU A 12 -19.61 20.32 -20.13
N ASP A 13 -19.73 18.99 -20.16
CA ASP A 13 -19.28 18.15 -21.27
C ASP A 13 -20.29 18.22 -22.43
N THR A 14 -20.08 19.20 -23.30
CA THR A 14 -20.92 19.38 -24.50
C THR A 14 -20.72 18.31 -25.57
N THR A 15 -19.58 17.60 -25.58
CA THR A 15 -19.31 16.49 -26.51
C THR A 15 -20.09 15.25 -26.09
N TRP A 16 -20.17 14.97 -24.78
CA TRP A 16 -21.07 13.94 -24.24
C TRP A 16 -22.51 14.19 -24.67
N MET A 17 -22.99 15.44 -24.57
CA MET A 17 -24.35 15.79 -24.99
C MET A 17 -24.62 15.49 -26.48
N ASP A 18 -23.64 15.72 -27.37
CA ASP A 18 -23.81 15.43 -28.80
C ASP A 18 -23.91 13.93 -29.11
N ASN A 19 -23.34 13.10 -28.24
CA ASN A 19 -23.35 11.65 -28.40
C ASN A 19 -24.53 10.97 -27.72
N ILE A 20 -25.42 11.71 -27.04
CA ILE A 20 -26.63 11.11 -26.44
C ILE A 20 -27.45 10.43 -27.53
N ASN A 21 -27.76 9.15 -27.31
CA ASN A 21 -28.51 8.31 -28.23
C ASN A 21 -29.78 7.73 -27.60
N LYS A 22 -29.88 7.70 -26.27
CA LYS A 22 -31.00 7.10 -25.54
C LYS A 22 -31.28 7.85 -24.24
N VAL A 23 -32.57 8.06 -23.94
CA VAL A 23 -33.03 8.63 -22.67
C VAL A 23 -34.21 7.81 -22.17
N ILE A 24 -34.21 7.46 -20.88
CA ILE A 24 -35.30 6.76 -20.20
C ILE A 24 -35.71 7.60 -19.00
N VAL A 25 -37.01 7.90 -18.86
CA VAL A 25 -37.57 8.62 -17.71
C VAL A 25 -38.57 7.73 -17.00
N ASN A 26 -38.37 7.47 -15.71
CA ASN A 26 -39.22 6.59 -14.89
C ASN A 26 -39.49 5.24 -15.58
N ASP A 27 -38.41 4.62 -16.08
CA ASP A 27 -38.39 3.35 -16.82
C ASP A 27 -39.13 3.35 -18.17
N LYS A 28 -39.56 4.52 -18.65
CA LYS A 28 -40.11 4.70 -20.00
C LYS A 28 -39.10 5.35 -20.94
N GLU A 29 -38.76 4.64 -22.00
CA GLU A 29 -37.88 5.17 -23.04
C GLU A 29 -38.53 6.37 -23.75
N CYS A 30 -37.77 7.45 -23.84
CA CYS A 30 -38.19 8.71 -24.45
C CYS A 30 -37.78 8.76 -25.92
N LYS A 31 -38.66 9.28 -26.77
CA LYS A 31 -38.39 9.43 -28.21
C LYS A 31 -37.61 10.73 -28.47
N LYS A 32 -36.54 10.65 -29.25
CA LYS A 32 -35.83 11.84 -29.74
C LYS A 32 -36.77 12.64 -30.66
N SER A 33 -37.11 13.87 -30.29
CA SER A 33 -38.06 14.72 -31.03
C SER A 33 -37.90 16.18 -30.63
N THR A 34 -38.27 17.11 -31.52
CA THR A 34 -38.27 18.54 -31.21
C THR A 34 -39.26 18.86 -30.10
N ILE A 35 -38.79 19.58 -29.07
CA ILE A 35 -39.64 20.06 -27.98
C ILE A 35 -40.13 21.46 -28.33
N ASN A 36 -41.44 21.57 -28.57
CA ASN A 36 -42.11 22.83 -28.88
C ASN A 36 -42.96 23.30 -27.69
N SER A 37 -42.87 24.58 -27.33
CA SER A 37 -43.65 25.21 -26.26
C SER A 37 -45.17 25.17 -26.46
N PHE A 38 -45.64 24.80 -27.65
CA PHE A 38 -47.06 24.61 -27.98
C PHE A 38 -47.51 23.15 -28.05
N SER A 39 -46.59 22.19 -27.84
CA SER A 39 -46.92 20.76 -27.84
C SER A 39 -47.25 20.26 -26.43
N SER A 40 -48.19 19.32 -26.35
CA SER A 40 -48.50 18.55 -25.13
C SER A 40 -47.77 17.20 -25.08
N ASP A 41 -46.83 16.96 -25.99
CA ASP A 41 -46.10 15.70 -26.06
C ASP A 41 -45.21 15.51 -24.82
N THR A 42 -45.31 14.33 -24.21
CA THR A 42 -44.46 13.90 -23.10
C THR A 42 -43.68 12.64 -23.48
N ASN A 43 -42.62 12.35 -22.75
CA ASN A 43 -41.67 11.26 -23.03
C ASN A 43 -40.88 11.51 -24.33
N ILE A 44 -40.48 12.77 -24.55
CA ILE A 44 -39.60 13.16 -25.64
C ILE A 44 -38.37 13.89 -25.11
N TRP A 45 -37.28 13.83 -25.86
CA TRP A 45 -36.03 14.51 -25.53
C TRP A 45 -35.35 15.09 -26.77
N GLU A 46 -34.56 16.15 -26.57
CA GLU A 46 -33.64 16.71 -27.55
C GLU A 46 -32.40 17.29 -26.88
N VAL A 47 -31.33 17.48 -27.65
CA VAL A 47 -30.17 18.30 -27.25
C VAL A 47 -30.19 19.55 -28.10
N GLY A 48 -30.18 20.72 -27.46
CA GLY A 48 -30.27 21.98 -28.16
C GLY A 48 -30.09 23.19 -27.25
N SER A 49 -30.32 24.38 -27.79
CA SER A 49 -30.21 25.63 -27.03
C SER A 49 -31.42 25.83 -26.12
N ALA A 50 -31.18 26.12 -24.85
CA ALA A 50 -32.15 26.64 -23.89
C ALA A 50 -31.77 28.08 -23.49
N THR A 51 -32.72 28.84 -22.94
CA THR A 51 -32.49 30.23 -22.48
C THR A 51 -32.81 30.32 -21.00
N GLY A 52 -31.84 30.78 -20.21
CA GLY A 52 -31.97 31.02 -18.78
C GLY A 52 -31.73 32.49 -18.42
N ALA A 53 -31.64 32.77 -17.11
CA ALA A 53 -31.48 34.14 -16.59
C ALA A 53 -30.20 34.85 -17.10
N TYR A 54 -29.17 34.09 -17.48
CA TYR A 54 -27.85 34.60 -17.88
C TYR A 54 -27.54 34.41 -19.37
N GLY A 55 -28.53 34.04 -20.18
CA GLY A 55 -28.38 33.86 -21.64
C GLY A 55 -28.71 32.45 -22.11
N SER A 56 -28.26 32.14 -23.32
CA SER A 56 -28.50 30.84 -23.96
C SER A 56 -27.38 29.85 -23.68
N TYR A 57 -27.74 28.60 -23.42
CA TYR A 57 -26.82 27.51 -23.11
C TYR A 57 -27.27 26.22 -23.79
N LYS A 58 -26.35 25.27 -23.96
CA LYS A 58 -26.66 23.95 -24.52
C LYS A 58 -27.23 23.06 -23.41
N ALA A 59 -28.35 22.42 -23.67
CA ALA A 59 -29.05 21.61 -22.70
C ALA A 59 -29.56 20.29 -23.29
N LEU A 60 -29.58 19.26 -22.44
CA LEU A 60 -30.48 18.13 -22.62
C LEU A 60 -31.87 18.56 -22.16
N LYS A 61 -32.80 18.66 -23.10
CA LYS A 61 -34.19 19.04 -22.85
C LYS A 61 -35.08 17.81 -22.79
N LEU A 62 -35.97 17.77 -21.82
CA LEU A 62 -36.90 16.67 -21.58
C LEU A 62 -38.31 17.24 -21.47
N ALA A 63 -39.26 16.73 -22.25
CA ALA A 63 -40.68 16.94 -21.99
C ALA A 63 -41.20 15.69 -21.29
N VAL A 64 -41.50 15.82 -20.00
CA VAL A 64 -41.88 14.70 -19.12
C VAL A 64 -43.30 14.88 -18.61
N PRO A 65 -44.02 13.79 -18.28
CA PRO A 65 -45.29 13.92 -17.58
C PRO A 65 -45.13 14.67 -16.27
N ASP A 66 -46.16 15.42 -15.88
CA ASP A 66 -46.17 16.12 -14.61
C ASP A 66 -45.96 15.17 -13.43
N GLY A 67 -45.14 15.60 -12.47
CA GLY A 67 -44.66 14.76 -11.39
C GLY A 67 -43.88 15.55 -10.34
N LYS A 68 -43.49 14.84 -9.29
CA LYS A 68 -42.63 15.38 -8.22
C LYS A 68 -41.24 14.75 -8.18
N LEU A 69 -41.06 13.65 -8.88
CA LEU A 69 -39.83 12.87 -8.91
C LEU A 69 -39.68 12.21 -10.28
N TRP A 70 -38.52 12.39 -10.89
CA TRP A 70 -38.14 11.70 -12.12
C TRP A 70 -36.77 11.05 -11.94
N THR A 71 -36.65 9.80 -12.39
CA THR A 71 -35.36 9.12 -12.57
C THR A 71 -35.07 9.07 -14.06
N VAL A 72 -34.02 9.79 -14.47
CA VAL A 72 -33.60 9.94 -15.86
C VAL A 72 -32.34 9.13 -16.07
N LYS A 73 -32.36 8.14 -16.97
CA LYS A 73 -31.19 7.39 -17.42
C LYS A 73 -30.82 7.87 -18.83
N VAL A 74 -29.58 8.26 -19.05
CA VAL A 74 -29.09 8.83 -20.31
C VAL A 74 -27.92 8.00 -20.81
N SER A 75 -28.01 7.49 -22.03
CA SER A 75 -26.92 6.79 -22.71
C SER A 75 -26.38 7.64 -23.84
N ALA A 76 -25.05 7.64 -24.00
CA ALA A 76 -24.36 8.35 -25.07
C ALA A 76 -23.25 7.47 -25.67
N ASP A 77 -23.09 7.52 -27.00
CA ASP A 77 -22.11 6.71 -27.72
C ASP A 77 -20.68 7.02 -27.26
N GLY A 78 -19.97 5.99 -26.80
CA GLY A 78 -18.62 6.15 -26.25
C GLY A 78 -18.57 6.61 -24.79
N TYR A 79 -19.72 6.76 -24.13
CA TYR A 79 -19.83 7.18 -22.73
C TYR A 79 -20.62 6.18 -21.90
N LYS A 80 -20.45 6.26 -20.57
CA LYS A 80 -21.27 5.47 -19.64
C LYS A 80 -22.64 6.08 -19.50
N ASP A 81 -23.59 5.22 -19.17
CA ASP A 81 -24.92 5.66 -18.78
C ASP A 81 -24.83 6.55 -17.54
N LEU A 82 -25.56 7.66 -17.59
CA LEU A 82 -25.76 8.59 -16.49
C LEU A 82 -27.16 8.40 -15.91
N THR A 83 -27.28 8.30 -14.58
CA THR A 83 -28.58 8.34 -13.91
C THR A 83 -28.71 9.63 -13.11
N VAL A 84 -29.75 10.39 -13.37
CA VAL A 84 -30.07 11.66 -12.68
C VAL A 84 -31.43 11.53 -12.00
N LYS A 85 -31.48 11.87 -10.72
CA LYS A 85 -32.72 11.99 -9.97
C LYS A 85 -33.11 13.47 -9.92
N ILE A 86 -34.33 13.80 -10.34
CA ILE A 86 -34.85 15.16 -10.35
C ILE A 86 -36.05 15.22 -9.41
N THR A 87 -36.01 16.08 -8.40
CA THR A 87 -37.14 16.33 -7.50
C THR A 87 -37.71 17.73 -7.70
N LYS A 88 -39.04 17.83 -7.71
CA LYS A 88 -39.77 19.10 -7.73
C LYS A 88 -40.35 19.39 -6.35
N GLU A 89 -40.09 20.59 -5.84
CA GLU A 89 -40.67 21.12 -4.62
C GLU A 89 -41.41 22.44 -4.92
N THR A 90 -42.65 22.54 -4.45
CA THR A 90 -43.50 23.73 -4.66
C THR A 90 -43.64 24.47 -3.33
N VAL A 91 -43.13 25.70 -3.26
CA VAL A 91 -43.24 26.58 -2.09
C VAL A 91 -43.89 27.89 -2.53
N ASN A 92 -45.01 28.28 -1.90
CA ASN A 92 -45.73 29.53 -2.21
C ASN A 92 -45.98 29.73 -3.72
N TYR A 93 -46.54 28.71 -4.39
CA TYR A 93 -46.82 28.71 -5.84
C TYR A 93 -45.58 28.78 -6.75
N THR A 94 -44.38 28.68 -6.20
CA THR A 94 -43.13 28.64 -6.95
C THR A 94 -42.60 27.22 -7.00
N ASP A 95 -42.42 26.69 -8.20
CA ASP A 95 -41.82 25.38 -8.43
C ASP A 95 -40.29 25.50 -8.47
N THR A 96 -39.61 24.69 -7.68
CA THR A 96 -38.16 24.54 -7.65
C THR A 96 -37.78 23.12 -7.99
N TYR A 97 -36.71 22.96 -8.77
CA TYR A 97 -36.23 21.66 -9.24
C TYR A 97 -34.80 21.45 -8.77
N LYS A 98 -34.53 20.27 -8.22
CA LYS A 98 -33.19 19.83 -7.83
C LYS A 98 -32.83 18.59 -8.61
N ALA A 99 -31.70 18.62 -9.31
CA ALA A 99 -31.12 17.48 -9.98
C ALA A 99 -29.94 16.95 -9.16
N GLU A 100 -29.90 15.64 -8.95
CA GLU A 100 -28.81 14.93 -8.28
C GLU A 100 -28.37 13.78 -9.19
N VAL A 101 -27.08 13.73 -9.51
CA VAL A 101 -26.52 12.55 -10.14
C VAL A 101 -26.61 11.41 -9.12
N VAL A 102 -27.33 10.36 -9.47
CA VAL A 102 -27.29 9.13 -8.68
C VAL A 102 -25.94 8.52 -8.99
N SER A 103 -25.03 8.56 -8.02
CA SER A 103 -23.67 8.06 -8.17
C SER A 103 -23.72 6.65 -8.76
N ASN A 104 -23.41 6.52 -10.05
CA ASN A 104 -22.86 5.30 -10.59
C ASN A 104 -21.46 5.19 -9.99
N SER A 105 -21.38 4.72 -8.73
CA SER A 105 -20.14 4.42 -8.01
C SER A 105 -19.46 3.19 -8.61
N GLY A 106 -19.09 3.31 -9.88
CA GLY A 106 -18.68 2.20 -10.73
C GLY A 106 -18.10 2.76 -12.02
N GLU A 107 -16.90 3.31 -11.93
CA GLU A 107 -16.07 3.47 -13.09
C GLU A 107 -15.76 2.09 -13.70
N THR A 108 -16.49 1.67 -14.75
CA THR A 108 -16.06 0.56 -15.62
C THR A 108 -15.97 1.04 -17.05
N THR A 109 -15.01 1.92 -17.32
CA THR A 109 -14.39 1.82 -18.62
C THR A 109 -13.70 0.46 -18.55
N ASN A 110 -13.87 -0.45 -19.51
CA ASN A 110 -12.99 -1.64 -19.64
C ASN A 110 -11.52 -1.24 -19.95
N LYS A 111 -11.15 0.00 -19.64
CA LYS A 111 -9.82 0.52 -19.64
C LYS A 111 -9.11 -0.11 -18.48
N THR A 112 -8.14 -0.92 -18.82
CA THR A 112 -7.19 -1.48 -17.88
C THR A 112 -5.92 -0.67 -17.92
N TYR A 113 -5.19 -0.74 -16.82
CA TYR A 113 -3.96 -0.01 -16.60
C TYR A 113 -2.83 -0.99 -16.27
N THR A 114 -1.60 -0.51 -16.42
CA THR A 114 -0.39 -1.26 -16.07
C THR A 114 0.26 -0.68 -14.82
N ALA A 115 0.92 -1.56 -14.08
CA ALA A 115 1.77 -1.21 -12.96
C ALA A 115 3.17 -1.74 -13.24
N ASP A 116 4.12 -0.84 -13.40
CA ASP A 116 5.52 -1.15 -13.65
C ASP A 116 6.33 -1.07 -12.36
N VAL A 117 7.36 -1.90 -12.27
CA VAL A 117 8.27 -1.93 -11.12
C VAL A 117 9.59 -1.29 -11.52
N THR A 118 10.01 -0.28 -10.77
CA THR A 118 11.39 0.21 -10.87
C THR A 118 12.33 -0.82 -10.26
N PRO A 119 13.40 -1.26 -10.97
CA PRO A 119 14.40 -2.13 -10.39
C PRO A 119 14.92 -1.58 -9.07
N ALA A 120 14.85 -2.40 -8.02
CA ALA A 120 15.36 -2.03 -6.71
C ALA A 120 16.80 -2.53 -6.52
N VAL A 121 17.54 -1.83 -5.68
CA VAL A 121 18.85 -2.27 -5.17
C VAL A 121 18.66 -2.78 -3.74
N ASN A 122 19.30 -3.89 -3.38
CA ASN A 122 19.23 -4.52 -2.06
C ASN A 122 17.84 -5.09 -1.69
N GLY A 123 17.08 -5.50 -2.70
CA GLY A 123 15.82 -6.17 -2.55
C GLY A 123 15.10 -6.40 -3.87
N LYS A 124 13.95 -7.04 -3.79
CA LYS A 124 13.08 -7.39 -4.92
C LYS A 124 11.66 -6.92 -4.66
N ILE A 125 10.98 -6.49 -5.72
CA ILE A 125 9.57 -6.12 -5.68
C ILE A 125 8.80 -7.05 -6.61
N THR A 126 7.65 -7.54 -6.15
CA THR A 126 6.68 -8.27 -6.97
C THR A 126 5.28 -7.73 -6.76
N LEU A 127 4.46 -7.72 -7.81
CA LEU A 127 3.08 -7.26 -7.78
C LEU A 127 2.11 -8.45 -7.93
N SER A 128 0.94 -8.36 -7.31
CA SER A 128 -0.14 -9.34 -7.55
C SER A 128 -0.68 -9.30 -8.98
N ALA A 129 -0.61 -8.13 -9.63
CA ALA A 129 -0.93 -7.92 -11.04
C ALA A 129 -0.09 -6.76 -11.58
N ALA A 130 0.34 -6.86 -12.84
CA ALA A 130 1.13 -5.82 -13.53
C ALA A 130 0.43 -5.23 -14.75
N LYS A 131 -0.64 -5.87 -15.23
CA LYS A 131 -1.41 -5.48 -16.42
C LYS A 131 -2.87 -5.88 -16.23
N ASP A 132 -3.72 -5.36 -17.10
CA ASP A 132 -5.15 -5.67 -17.12
C ASP A 132 -5.88 -5.29 -15.81
N ILE A 133 -5.36 -4.30 -15.08
CA ILE A 133 -5.84 -3.85 -13.77
C ILE A 133 -6.89 -2.75 -13.96
N LYS A 134 -8.06 -2.86 -13.32
CA LYS A 134 -9.10 -1.83 -13.41
C LYS A 134 -8.90 -0.77 -12.33
N GLU A 135 -9.42 0.41 -12.58
CA GLU A 135 -9.49 1.45 -11.56
C GLU A 135 -10.25 0.96 -10.31
N GLY A 136 -9.71 1.31 -9.14
CA GLY A 136 -10.25 0.86 -7.86
C GLY A 136 -9.93 -0.59 -7.49
N ASP A 137 -9.32 -1.37 -8.39
CA ASP A 137 -8.79 -2.69 -8.03
C ASP A 137 -7.68 -2.53 -6.99
N THR A 138 -7.60 -3.50 -6.08
CA THR A 138 -6.52 -3.54 -5.09
C THR A 138 -5.33 -4.31 -5.68
N VAL A 139 -4.16 -3.68 -5.67
CA VAL A 139 -2.89 -4.33 -6.03
C VAL A 139 -2.07 -4.53 -4.77
N THR A 140 -1.58 -5.74 -4.56
CA THR A 140 -0.65 -6.07 -3.47
C THR A 140 0.78 -5.96 -3.97
N VAL A 141 1.61 -5.27 -3.20
CA VAL A 141 3.05 -5.11 -3.42
C VAL A 141 3.80 -5.91 -2.36
N THR A 142 4.61 -6.85 -2.82
CA THR A 142 5.53 -7.61 -1.96
C THR A 142 6.94 -7.07 -2.18
N ALA A 143 7.49 -6.41 -1.15
CA ALA A 143 8.88 -5.98 -1.11
C ALA A 143 9.68 -6.96 -0.26
N THR A 144 10.55 -7.73 -0.90
CA THR A 144 11.44 -8.70 -0.24
C THR A 144 12.84 -8.08 -0.13
N PRO A 145 13.28 -7.63 1.06
CA PRO A 145 14.64 -7.15 1.23
C PRO A 145 15.64 -8.28 1.03
N ASP A 146 16.83 -7.94 0.54
CA ASP A 146 17.97 -8.86 0.55
C ASP A 146 18.45 -9.13 1.99
N GLU A 147 19.30 -10.12 2.17
CA GLU A 147 19.88 -10.46 3.47
C GLU A 147 20.54 -9.22 4.12
N ASN A 148 20.29 -9.00 5.41
CA ASN A 148 20.72 -7.82 6.18
C ASN A 148 20.06 -6.47 5.82
N TYR A 149 19.04 -6.44 4.96
CA TYR A 149 18.28 -5.21 4.66
C TYR A 149 16.84 -5.24 5.21
N GLU A 150 16.26 -4.06 5.40
CA GLU A 150 14.85 -3.88 5.70
C GLU A 150 14.21 -2.86 4.75
N VAL A 151 12.91 -3.03 4.52
CA VAL A 151 12.12 -2.10 3.69
C VAL A 151 11.98 -0.78 4.45
N VAL A 152 12.36 0.32 3.82
CA VAL A 152 12.17 1.68 4.36
C VAL A 152 10.81 2.22 3.94
N ALA A 153 10.52 2.16 2.64
CA ALA A 153 9.29 2.67 2.09
C ALA A 153 8.97 1.97 0.77
N VAL A 154 7.68 1.84 0.50
CA VAL A 154 7.12 1.52 -0.82
C VAL A 154 6.37 2.75 -1.29
N THR A 155 6.59 3.16 -2.53
CA THR A 155 5.91 4.32 -3.14
C THR A 155 5.30 3.93 -4.48
N VAL A 156 4.17 4.54 -4.78
CA VAL A 156 3.44 4.36 -6.05
C VAL A 156 3.17 5.73 -6.63
N LYS A 157 3.53 5.92 -7.90
CA LYS A 157 3.36 7.19 -8.60
C LYS A 157 2.65 6.96 -9.92
N GLY A 158 1.59 7.73 -10.18
CA GLY A 158 0.93 7.75 -11.48
C GLY A 158 1.82 8.38 -12.55
N VAL A 159 1.57 8.05 -13.82
CA VAL A 159 2.26 8.68 -14.96
C VAL A 159 2.06 10.21 -15.01
N SER A 160 0.97 10.72 -14.43
CA SER A 160 0.75 12.16 -14.19
C SER A 160 1.74 12.80 -13.21
N GLY A 161 2.50 11.99 -12.49
CA GLY A 161 3.40 12.41 -11.44
C GLY A 161 2.75 12.55 -10.06
N LYS A 162 1.44 12.27 -9.92
CA LYS A 162 0.75 12.25 -8.64
C LYS A 162 1.12 11.01 -7.81
N SER A 163 1.27 11.18 -6.50
CA SER A 163 1.45 10.07 -5.58
C SER A 163 0.13 9.33 -5.36
N VAL A 164 0.20 8.00 -5.25
CA VAL A 164 -0.92 7.13 -4.91
C VAL A 164 -0.74 6.64 -3.48
N ASP A 165 -1.80 6.66 -2.69
CA ASP A 165 -1.76 6.21 -1.30
C ASP A 165 -1.48 4.72 -1.19
N VAL A 166 -0.51 4.37 -0.34
CA VAL A 166 -0.11 2.99 -0.05
C VAL A 166 -0.47 2.66 1.38
N GLN A 167 -1.26 1.59 1.56
CA GLN A 167 -1.59 1.04 2.87
C GLN A 167 -0.56 -0.02 3.25
N ASN A 168 -0.14 -0.04 4.52
CA ASN A 168 0.73 -1.07 5.07
C ASN A 168 0.03 -1.71 6.27
N ALA A 169 -0.19 -3.03 6.20
CA ALA A 169 -0.61 -3.84 7.32
C ALA A 169 0.40 -4.97 7.52
N GLU A 170 1.15 -4.94 8.62
CA GLU A 170 2.10 -6.00 9.02
C GLU A 170 3.12 -6.38 7.92
N GLY A 171 3.60 -5.40 7.14
CA GLY A 171 4.57 -5.63 6.06
C GLY A 171 3.96 -6.05 4.72
N ILE A 172 2.62 -6.11 4.63
CA ILE A 172 1.89 -6.27 3.38
C ILE A 172 1.48 -4.87 2.88
N TYR A 173 2.01 -4.48 1.72
CA TYR A 173 1.71 -3.20 1.11
C TYR A 173 0.61 -3.35 0.06
N THR A 174 -0.39 -2.47 0.07
CA THR A 174 -1.47 -2.47 -0.92
C THR A 174 -1.81 -1.05 -1.38
N PHE A 175 -2.28 -0.90 -2.61
CA PHE A 175 -2.81 0.36 -3.11
C PHE A 175 -4.03 0.13 -4.00
N LYS A 176 -4.83 1.18 -4.18
CA LYS A 176 -5.95 1.21 -5.12
C LYS A 176 -5.46 1.75 -6.46
N MET A 177 -5.69 0.99 -7.53
CA MET A 177 -5.28 1.41 -8.87
C MET A 177 -6.01 2.69 -9.27
N PRO A 178 -5.31 3.79 -9.60
CA PRO A 178 -5.96 5.00 -10.09
C PRO A 178 -6.42 4.85 -11.54
N ALA A 179 -7.12 5.84 -12.09
CA ALA A 179 -7.45 5.99 -13.51
C ALA A 179 -6.23 6.19 -14.46
N GLU A 180 -5.05 5.66 -14.11
CA GLU A 180 -3.82 5.82 -14.90
C GLU A 180 -2.80 4.71 -14.62
N ASN A 181 -1.83 4.54 -15.52
CA ASN A 181 -0.70 3.64 -15.28
C ASN A 181 0.15 4.17 -14.11
N VAL A 182 0.77 3.25 -13.38
CA VAL A 182 1.59 3.59 -12.22
C VAL A 182 2.97 2.96 -12.30
N THR A 183 3.92 3.58 -11.60
CA THR A 183 5.23 3.01 -11.30
C THR A 183 5.35 2.79 -9.80
N VAL A 184 5.74 1.57 -9.42
CA VAL A 184 5.98 1.14 -8.06
C VAL A 184 7.48 1.11 -7.81
N SER A 185 7.91 1.67 -6.69
CA SER A 185 9.30 1.59 -6.24
C SER A 185 9.37 1.30 -4.74
N ALA A 186 10.49 0.73 -4.30
CA ALA A 186 10.76 0.52 -2.89
C ALA A 186 12.20 0.93 -2.59
N THR A 187 12.40 1.41 -1.37
CA THR A 187 13.73 1.73 -0.84
C THR A 187 14.05 0.79 0.30
N PHE A 188 15.32 0.39 0.35
CA PHE A 188 15.85 -0.54 1.32
C PHE A 188 17.01 0.15 2.04
N LYS A 189 17.14 -0.13 3.34
CA LYS A 189 18.32 0.24 4.11
C LYS A 189 18.86 -1.01 4.78
N GLU A 190 20.14 -1.02 5.08
CA GLU A 190 20.68 -2.03 5.97
C GLU A 190 19.85 -2.02 7.25
N LYS A 191 19.44 -3.21 7.70
CA LYS A 191 18.84 -3.35 9.03
C LYS A 191 19.75 -2.63 9.99
N ALA A 192 19.16 -1.82 10.85
CA ALA A 192 19.91 -1.33 11.99
C ALA A 192 20.36 -2.56 12.79
N ILE A 193 21.59 -3.00 12.58
CA ILE A 193 22.31 -3.80 13.56
C ILE A 193 22.30 -2.90 14.77
N ALA A 194 21.52 -3.25 15.79
CA ALA A 194 21.31 -2.45 16.99
C ALA A 194 22.62 -1.71 17.29
N GLY A 195 22.60 -0.41 16.98
CA GLY A 195 23.78 0.44 17.09
C GLY A 195 24.23 0.30 18.53
N ASN A 196 25.45 -0.20 18.71
CA ASN A 196 25.97 -0.73 19.96
C ASN A 196 25.47 -2.15 20.22
N LYS A 197 26.35 -3.13 20.00
CA LYS A 197 26.27 -4.54 20.42
C LYS A 197 26.11 -4.68 21.94
N LYS A 198 25.03 -4.15 22.52
CA LYS A 198 24.57 -4.52 23.86
C LYS A 198 23.69 -5.74 23.68
N ILE A 199 24.28 -6.91 23.89
CA ILE A 199 23.54 -8.16 24.00
C ILE A 199 22.78 -8.13 25.31
N GLU A 200 21.47 -8.34 25.23
CA GLU A 200 20.66 -8.60 26.41
C GLU A 200 20.89 -10.02 26.90
N VAL A 201 20.81 -10.24 28.21
CA VAL A 201 20.96 -11.58 28.81
C VAL A 201 19.95 -12.57 28.20
N SER A 202 18.75 -12.10 27.85
CA SER A 202 17.69 -12.88 27.19
C SER A 202 18.10 -13.45 25.82
N GLN A 203 19.09 -12.85 25.16
CA GLN A 203 19.58 -13.26 23.85
C GLN A 203 20.72 -14.28 23.94
N VAL A 204 21.31 -14.48 25.13
CA VAL A 204 22.42 -15.42 25.33
C VAL A 204 21.87 -16.80 25.66
N SER A 205 22.31 -17.81 24.91
CA SER A 205 22.11 -19.21 25.26
C SER A 205 23.44 -19.84 25.60
N ILE A 206 23.51 -20.52 26.75
CA ILE A 206 24.72 -21.15 27.27
C ILE A 206 24.49 -22.65 27.30
N ASN A 207 25.35 -23.40 26.60
CA ASN A 207 25.34 -24.85 26.59
C ASN A 207 26.72 -25.38 26.98
N LYS A 208 26.80 -26.67 27.29
CA LYS A 208 28.06 -27.41 27.26
C LYS A 208 28.19 -28.16 25.95
N ASP A 209 29.41 -28.33 25.47
CA ASP A 209 29.70 -29.25 24.38
C ASP A 209 29.33 -30.70 24.76
N LEU A 210 29.32 -31.59 23.76
CA LEU A 210 28.92 -33.00 23.93
C LEU A 210 29.77 -33.77 24.95
N TRP A 211 30.99 -33.30 25.24
CA TRP A 211 31.89 -33.92 26.21
C TRP A 211 31.94 -33.17 27.56
N GLY A 212 31.15 -32.10 27.74
CA GLY A 212 31.08 -31.33 28.97
C GLY A 212 32.41 -30.67 29.38
N SER A 213 33.26 -30.40 28.40
CA SER A 213 34.62 -29.86 28.53
C SER A 213 34.67 -28.36 28.24
N ASP A 214 33.74 -27.84 27.45
CA ASP A 214 33.67 -26.45 27.02
C ASP A 214 32.28 -25.84 27.25
N TRP A 215 32.26 -24.54 27.51
CA TRP A 215 31.06 -23.71 27.49
C TRP A 215 30.88 -23.10 26.10
N GLU A 216 29.68 -23.27 25.54
CA GLU A 216 29.27 -22.74 24.26
C GLU A 216 28.22 -21.64 24.44
N PHE A 217 28.56 -20.43 24.00
CA PHE A 217 27.65 -19.28 24.01
C PHE A 217 27.16 -19.01 22.59
N THR A 218 25.84 -18.95 22.42
CA THR A 218 25.19 -18.49 21.19
C THR A 218 24.33 -17.27 21.45
N PHE A 219 24.16 -16.45 20.42
CA PHE A 219 23.55 -15.13 20.55
C PHE A 219 22.38 -15.01 19.56
N LYS A 220 21.15 -15.01 20.09
CA LYS A 220 19.92 -14.89 19.30
C LYS A 220 19.82 -13.49 18.69
N ASN A 221 19.38 -13.41 17.44
CA ASN A 221 19.17 -12.16 16.69
C ASN A 221 20.43 -11.26 16.67
N ALA A 222 21.61 -11.87 16.70
CA ALA A 222 22.89 -11.18 16.75
C ALA A 222 23.90 -11.88 15.84
N GLU A 223 23.56 -11.97 14.55
CA GLU A 223 24.44 -12.48 13.50
C GLU A 223 25.77 -11.72 13.51
N ASP A 224 26.86 -12.43 13.25
CA ASP A 224 28.22 -11.91 13.32
C ASP A 224 28.59 -11.27 14.67
N TYR A 225 27.87 -11.58 15.76
CA TYR A 225 28.22 -11.07 17.09
C TYR A 225 29.64 -11.46 17.46
N VAL A 226 29.91 -12.76 17.34
CA VAL A 226 31.17 -13.39 17.70
C VAL A 226 32.32 -12.84 16.87
N SER A 227 32.14 -12.59 15.58
CA SER A 227 33.22 -12.08 14.72
C SER A 227 33.75 -10.70 15.15
N ALA A 228 32.91 -9.85 15.79
CA ALA A 228 33.38 -8.55 16.28
C ALA A 228 33.86 -8.56 17.73
N ILE A 229 33.87 -9.71 18.42
CA ILE A 229 34.49 -9.81 19.74
C ILE A 229 35.99 -9.53 19.61
N THR A 230 36.48 -8.64 20.46
CA THR A 230 37.91 -8.28 20.54
C THR A 230 38.59 -8.77 21.79
N ASP A 231 37.82 -9.01 22.84
CA ASP A 231 38.34 -9.39 24.15
C ASP A 231 37.23 -10.08 24.95
N VAL A 232 37.62 -11.11 25.70
CA VAL A 232 36.76 -11.81 26.66
C VAL A 232 37.43 -11.71 28.00
N LYS A 233 36.73 -11.17 28.99
CA LYS A 233 37.21 -11.05 30.38
C LYS A 233 36.38 -11.90 31.29
N VAL A 234 37.03 -12.69 32.16
CA VAL A 234 36.35 -13.40 33.24
C VAL A 234 36.87 -12.86 34.56
N ASN A 235 35.96 -12.42 35.43
CA ASN A 235 36.26 -11.75 36.69
C ASN A 235 37.28 -10.58 36.51
N GLY A 236 37.14 -9.84 35.40
CA GLY A 236 37.99 -8.70 35.05
C GLY A 236 39.30 -9.04 34.35
N THR A 237 39.67 -10.32 34.23
CA THR A 237 40.93 -10.76 33.60
C THR A 237 40.70 -11.15 32.14
N SER A 238 41.44 -10.53 31.20
CA SER A 238 41.39 -10.88 29.77
C SER A 238 41.89 -12.30 29.53
N TRP A 239 41.16 -13.03 28.72
CA TRP A 239 41.46 -14.38 28.28
C TRP A 239 42.12 -14.35 26.90
N GLU A 240 42.87 -15.41 26.58
CA GLU A 240 43.61 -15.53 25.33
C GLU A 240 42.70 -16.06 24.21
N GLU A 241 42.66 -15.38 23.07
CA GLU A 241 42.00 -15.87 21.86
C GLU A 241 42.83 -16.98 21.19
N LYS A 242 42.20 -18.11 20.88
CA LYS A 242 42.76 -19.17 20.03
C LYS A 242 42.05 -19.21 18.68
N SER A 243 42.75 -19.73 17.67
CA SER A 243 42.20 -19.97 16.33
C SER A 243 41.53 -21.34 16.17
N TYR A 244 41.51 -22.14 17.24
CA TYR A 244 40.97 -23.51 17.29
C TYR A 244 40.29 -23.75 18.65
N SER A 245 39.51 -24.83 18.75
CA SER A 245 38.77 -25.15 19.99
C SER A 245 39.70 -25.22 21.20
N VAL A 246 39.25 -24.64 22.30
CA VAL A 246 40.04 -24.49 23.52
C VAL A 246 39.86 -25.71 24.42
N SER A 247 40.83 -25.96 25.31
CA SER A 247 40.76 -27.06 26.29
C SER A 247 41.50 -26.71 27.60
N SER A 248 41.82 -25.44 27.81
CA SER A 248 42.55 -24.95 28.98
C SER A 248 41.94 -23.64 29.47
N GLY A 249 41.91 -23.46 30.79
CA GLY A 249 41.42 -22.23 31.43
C GLY A 249 42.11 -20.97 30.88
N GLY A 250 41.43 -19.84 30.94
CA GLY A 250 41.92 -18.56 30.43
C GLY A 250 41.96 -18.43 28.90
N GLN A 251 41.34 -19.35 28.16
CA GLN A 251 41.32 -19.33 26.70
C GLN A 251 39.88 -19.30 26.16
N TYR A 252 39.69 -18.63 25.02
CA TYR A 252 38.44 -18.66 24.26
C TYR A 252 38.69 -18.83 22.75
N TYR A 253 37.71 -19.38 22.04
CA TYR A 253 37.70 -19.54 20.60
C TYR A 253 36.45 -18.93 19.99
N LYS A 254 36.63 -18.22 18.88
CA LYS A 254 35.54 -17.60 18.09
C LYS A 254 35.21 -18.47 16.89
N ASN A 255 34.17 -19.29 17.01
CA ASN A 255 33.63 -20.01 15.86
C ASN A 255 32.70 -19.07 15.07
N THR A 256 33.27 -18.30 14.16
CA THR A 256 32.54 -17.27 13.40
C THR A 256 31.54 -17.85 12.41
N SER A 257 31.79 -19.04 11.85
CA SER A 257 30.88 -19.68 10.89
C SER A 257 29.58 -20.15 11.52
N SER A 258 29.58 -20.46 12.81
CA SER A 258 28.37 -20.82 13.59
C SER A 258 27.95 -19.74 14.58
N ASN A 259 28.58 -18.55 14.53
CA ASN A 259 28.37 -17.44 15.47
C ASN A 259 28.38 -17.90 16.96
N LYS A 260 29.36 -18.73 17.31
CA LYS A 260 29.48 -19.36 18.63
C LYS A 260 30.79 -18.98 19.30
N LEU A 261 30.71 -18.50 20.54
CA LEU A 261 31.88 -18.26 21.39
C LEU A 261 32.08 -19.49 22.28
N VAL A 262 33.29 -20.05 22.27
CA VAL A 262 33.65 -21.25 23.03
C VAL A 262 34.66 -20.86 24.10
N CYS A 263 34.38 -21.18 25.35
CA CYS A 263 35.25 -20.92 26.49
C CYS A 263 35.55 -22.23 27.22
N ALA A 264 36.80 -22.46 27.61
CA ALA A 264 37.16 -23.70 28.31
C ALA A 264 36.44 -23.81 29.66
N ALA A 265 35.77 -24.93 29.91
CA ALA A 265 35.13 -25.24 31.19
C ALA A 265 36.03 -26.09 32.10
N ARG A 266 37.20 -26.51 31.61
CA ARG A 266 38.16 -27.39 32.30
C ARG A 266 39.60 -26.95 32.07
N GLU A 267 40.47 -27.27 33.03
CA GLU A 267 41.91 -27.09 32.97
C GLU A 267 42.55 -28.47 33.10
N TYR A 268 43.13 -28.96 32.00
CA TYR A 268 43.75 -30.28 31.94
C TYR A 268 45.27 -30.24 32.19
N SER A 269 45.80 -29.09 32.63
CA SER A 269 47.23 -28.94 32.96
C SER A 269 47.56 -29.61 34.29
N ALA A 270 48.77 -30.17 34.40
CA ALA A 270 49.21 -30.87 35.61
C ALA A 270 49.41 -29.93 36.83
N ASN A 271 49.53 -28.62 36.59
CA ASN A 271 49.69 -27.57 37.61
C ASN A 271 48.81 -26.36 37.24
N PRO A 272 47.52 -26.41 37.60
CA PRO A 272 46.57 -25.39 37.18
C PRO A 272 46.92 -24.03 37.80
N THR A 273 47.14 -23.03 36.94
CA THR A 273 47.41 -21.64 37.35
C THR A 273 46.51 -20.65 36.63
N ILE A 274 45.69 -21.13 35.68
CA ILE A 274 44.88 -20.27 34.80
C ILE A 274 43.39 -20.56 35.04
N PRO A 275 42.61 -19.57 35.48
CA PRO A 275 41.22 -19.80 35.90
C PRO A 275 40.32 -20.35 34.77
N VAL A 276 39.48 -21.33 35.11
CA VAL A 276 38.38 -21.84 34.26
C VAL A 276 37.07 -21.16 34.58
N LEU A 277 36.13 -21.13 33.63
CA LEU A 277 34.83 -20.51 33.81
C LEU A 277 33.91 -21.43 34.62
N LYS A 278 33.44 -20.95 35.77
CA LYS A 278 32.55 -21.68 36.69
C LYS A 278 31.30 -20.88 37.04
N SER A 279 30.31 -21.56 37.61
CA SER A 279 29.08 -20.92 38.10
C SER A 279 29.41 -19.82 39.12
N GLY A 280 28.80 -18.64 38.95
CA GLY A 280 29.04 -17.46 39.79
C GLY A 280 30.11 -16.50 39.26
N ASP A 281 30.87 -16.86 38.24
CA ASP A 281 31.81 -15.95 37.60
C ASP A 281 31.09 -14.87 36.77
N ILE A 282 31.70 -13.69 36.67
CA ILE A 282 31.23 -12.60 35.82
C ILE A 282 32.06 -12.60 34.53
N ALA A 283 31.42 -12.93 33.40
CA ALA A 283 32.01 -12.86 32.08
C ALA A 283 31.61 -11.55 31.37
N GLY A 284 32.60 -10.76 30.95
CA GLY A 284 32.44 -9.57 30.14
C GLY A 284 33.02 -9.76 28.75
N VAL A 285 32.36 -9.24 27.72
CA VAL A 285 32.82 -9.32 26.33
C VAL A 285 32.95 -7.90 25.77
N ALA A 286 34.11 -7.58 25.20
CA ALA A 286 34.31 -6.34 24.46
C ALA A 286 34.20 -6.59 22.96
N VAL A 287 33.61 -5.63 22.26
CA VAL A 287 33.33 -5.70 20.82
C VAL A 287 33.82 -4.43 20.13
N ARG A 288 34.27 -4.57 18.88
CA ARG A 288 34.69 -3.44 18.04
C ARG A 288 33.52 -2.46 17.89
N LYS A 289 33.72 -1.18 18.22
CA LYS A 289 32.85 -0.11 17.72
C LYS A 289 33.14 0.05 16.22
N ARG A 290 32.17 -0.25 15.36
CA ARG A 290 32.29 0.11 13.94
C ARG A 290 32.13 1.63 13.83
N LYS A 291 33.08 2.27 13.14
CA LYS A 291 33.04 3.69 12.77
C LYS A 291 31.94 3.92 11.74
#